data_AF-B9TB91-F1
#
_entry.id   AF-B9TB91-F1
#
_cell.length_a   1.000
_cell.length_b   1.000
_cell.length_c   1.000
_cell.angle_alpha   90.00
_cell.angle_beta   90.00
_cell.angle_gamma   90.00
#
_symmetry.space_group_name_H-M   'P 1'
#
loop_
_entity.id
_entity.type
_entity.pdbx_description
1 polymer ?
#
loop_
_entity_poly.entity_id
_entity_poly.type
_entity_poly.pdbx_seq_one_letter_code
_entity_poly.pdbx_strand_id
1 'polypeptide(L)'
;MAIESQQEVETIHSWSTPRSLSTSLMYSFAQRDDIEVRDEPLYANFLKVTGAERPYREEVLSKMESDGTKVVNDVILGPGGKKYRFCKHIAKQRLPGLPSDLMKKGKHFILIRNPLHILPSFGKVVPPSFSELGLAELVSIYNDLSQLGKPPPVIDGADLQQDPEVL
;
A
#
# COMPACT_ATOMS: atom_id res chain seq x y z
N MET A 1 -19.06 -4.29 31.61
CA MET A 1 -18.51 -4.34 30.24
C MET A 1 -18.10 -2.93 29.89
N ALA A 2 -16.79 -2.67 29.85
CA ALA A 2 -16.29 -1.38 29.40
C ALA A 2 -16.57 -1.27 27.90
N ILE A 3 -17.23 -0.18 27.50
CA ILE A 3 -17.34 0.21 26.10
C ILE A 3 -15.92 0.66 25.74
N GLU A 4 -15.13 -0.19 25.09
CA GLU A 4 -13.87 0.24 24.49
C GLU A 4 -14.22 1.38 23.53
N SER A 5 -13.85 2.60 23.90
CA SER A 5 -13.98 3.76 23.03
C SER A 5 -13.20 3.44 21.76
N GLN A 6 -13.90 3.27 20.63
CA GLN A 6 -13.24 3.14 19.33
C GLN A 6 -12.39 4.38 19.12
N GLN A 7 -11.07 4.20 19.23
CA GLN A 7 -10.11 5.28 19.12
C GLN A 7 -9.93 5.63 17.64
N GLU A 8 -9.83 6.92 17.32
CA GLU A 8 -9.52 7.34 15.95
C GLU A 8 -8.12 6.83 15.58
N VAL A 9 -8.06 5.96 14.56
CA VAL A 9 -6.82 5.30 14.13
C VAL A 9 -6.07 6.20 13.16
N GLU A 10 -4.78 6.44 13.42
CA GLU A 10 -3.94 7.18 12.48
C GLU A 10 -3.36 6.22 11.43
N THR A 11 -3.83 6.34 10.18
CA THR A 11 -3.39 5.50 9.07
C THR A 11 -2.08 6.00 8.45
N ILE A 12 -1.15 5.09 8.20
CA ILE A 12 0.12 5.28 7.51
C ILE A 12 0.09 4.47 6.21
N HIS A 13 0.25 5.13 5.07
CA HIS A 13 0.23 4.53 3.75
C HIS A 13 1.66 4.43 3.22
N SER A 14 2.08 3.19 2.92
CA SER A 14 3.32 2.92 2.22
C SER A 14 3.01 2.59 0.76
N TRP A 15 3.38 3.48 -0.16
CA TRP A 15 3.20 3.28 -1.59
C TRP A 15 4.49 2.78 -2.22
N SER A 16 4.42 1.66 -2.94
CA SER A 16 5.62 1.05 -3.53
C SER A 16 5.33 0.40 -4.88
N THR A 17 6.37 0.20 -5.69
CA THR A 17 6.32 -0.77 -6.80
C THR A 17 6.51 -2.19 -6.26
N PRO A 18 6.15 -3.23 -7.03
CA PRO A 18 6.53 -4.59 -6.68
C PRO A 18 8.04 -4.73 -6.44
N ARG A 19 8.43 -5.60 -5.50
CA ARG A 19 9.83 -5.96 -5.18
C ARG A 19 10.68 -4.83 -4.57
N SER A 20 10.04 -3.83 -3.97
CA SER A 20 10.70 -2.69 -3.29
C SER A 20 10.85 -2.86 -1.76
N LEU A 21 10.98 -4.07 -1.23
CA LEU A 21 11.09 -4.36 0.22
C LEU A 21 9.85 -3.99 1.08
N SER A 22 8.76 -3.58 0.45
CA SER A 22 7.51 -3.19 1.12
C SER A 22 6.95 -4.24 2.09
N THR A 23 7.10 -5.53 1.77
CA THR A 23 6.63 -6.63 2.63
C THR A 23 7.51 -6.78 3.88
N SER A 24 8.84 -6.67 3.73
CA SER A 24 9.76 -6.68 4.87
C SER A 24 9.49 -5.49 5.79
N LEU A 25 9.26 -4.30 5.22
CA LEU A 25 8.89 -3.11 5.98
C LEU A 25 7.56 -3.31 6.73
N MET A 26 6.55 -3.87 6.08
CA MET A 26 5.28 -4.22 6.73
C MET A 26 5.49 -5.15 7.93
N TYR A 27 6.31 -6.21 7.80
CA TYR A 27 6.62 -7.09 8.93
C TYR A 27 7.33 -6.36 10.08
N SER A 28 8.21 -5.40 9.76
CA SER A 28 8.86 -4.55 10.78
C SER A 28 7.83 -3.73 11.56
N PHE A 29 6.88 -3.09 10.87
CA PHE A 29 5.78 -2.39 11.55
C PHE A 29 4.91 -3.35 12.36
N ALA A 30 4.63 -4.54 11.85
CA ALA A 30 3.84 -5.55 12.56
C ALA A 30 4.46 -6.03 13.89
N GLN A 31 5.75 -5.76 14.15
CA GLN A 31 6.38 -6.06 15.44
C GLN A 31 6.09 -5.02 16.54
N ARG A 32 5.45 -3.89 16.21
CA ARG A 32 5.12 -2.86 17.20
C ARG A 32 3.76 -3.13 17.84
N ASP A 33 3.67 -2.96 19.15
CA ASP A 33 2.43 -3.18 19.90
C ASP A 33 1.34 -2.13 19.63
N ASP A 34 1.71 -0.98 19.09
CA ASP A 34 0.84 0.18 18.89
C ASP A 34 0.22 0.28 17.49
N ILE A 35 0.47 -0.68 16.60
CA ILE A 35 0.05 -0.64 15.20
C ILE A 35 -0.61 -1.93 14.74
N GLU A 36 -1.59 -1.81 13.86
CA GLU A 36 -2.11 -2.93 13.06
C GLU A 36 -1.68 -2.79 11.58
N VAL A 37 -1.48 -3.90 10.89
CA VAL A 37 -1.04 -3.89 9.48
C VAL A 37 -2.12 -4.40 8.53
N ARG A 38 -2.20 -3.81 7.34
CA ARG A 38 -3.03 -4.25 6.21
C ARG A 38 -2.12 -4.52 5.01
N ASP A 39 -2.08 -5.77 4.59
CA ASP A 39 -1.31 -6.20 3.42
C ASP A 39 -2.14 -6.05 2.15
N GLU A 40 -1.70 -5.15 1.26
CA GLU A 40 -2.29 -4.88 -0.06
C GLU A 40 -3.83 -4.80 -0.05
N PRO A 41 -4.45 -3.94 0.78
CA PRO A 41 -5.91 -3.95 0.96
C PRO A 41 -6.70 -3.67 -0.34
N LEU A 42 -6.08 -3.00 -1.32
CA LEU A 42 -6.69 -2.70 -2.62
C LEU A 42 -6.57 -3.84 -3.64
N TYR A 43 -5.89 -4.95 -3.33
CA TYR A 43 -5.57 -5.96 -4.33
C TYR A 43 -6.80 -6.68 -4.88
N ALA A 44 -7.77 -7.05 -4.03
CA ALA A 44 -9.00 -7.68 -4.49
C ALA A 44 -9.85 -6.74 -5.35
N ASN A 45 -9.90 -5.44 -5.02
CA ASN A 45 -10.52 -4.44 -5.87
C ASN A 45 -9.82 -4.36 -7.23
N PHE A 46 -8.49 -4.34 -7.24
CA PHE A 46 -7.70 -4.34 -8.46
C PHE A 46 -8.00 -5.56 -9.34
N LEU A 47 -8.01 -6.78 -8.79
CA LEU A 47 -8.32 -8.01 -9.53
C LEU A 47 -9.75 -8.04 -10.07
N LYS A 48 -10.71 -7.49 -9.33
CA LYS A 48 -12.11 -7.41 -9.74
C LYS A 48 -12.30 -6.42 -10.89
N VAL A 49 -11.74 -5.21 -10.78
CA VAL A 49 -11.95 -4.14 -11.76
C VAL A 49 -11.16 -4.39 -13.04
N THR A 50 -9.91 -4.85 -12.93
CA THR A 50 -9.05 -5.06 -14.12
C THR A 50 -9.28 -6.40 -14.81
N GLY A 51 -9.86 -7.38 -14.10
CA GLY A 51 -9.93 -8.75 -14.58
C GLY A 51 -8.57 -9.45 -14.68
N ALA A 52 -7.51 -8.88 -14.09
CA ALA A 52 -6.17 -9.43 -14.19
C ALA A 52 -6.11 -10.87 -13.67
N GLU A 53 -5.63 -11.79 -14.51
CA GLU A 53 -5.38 -13.17 -14.11
C GLU A 53 -4.08 -13.25 -13.32
N ARG A 54 -4.18 -13.73 -12.08
CA ARG A 54 -3.07 -13.90 -11.16
C ARG A 54 -3.22 -15.22 -10.42
N PRO A 55 -2.11 -15.83 -9.96
CA PRO A 55 -2.18 -16.95 -9.04
C PRO A 55 -3.09 -16.63 -7.86
N TYR A 56 -3.93 -17.59 -7.48
CA TYR A 56 -4.86 -17.48 -6.34
C TYR A 56 -5.92 -16.38 -6.45
N ARG A 57 -6.24 -15.89 -7.66
CA ARG A 57 -7.26 -14.84 -7.88
C ARG A 57 -8.58 -15.12 -7.16
N GLU A 58 -9.16 -16.30 -7.36
CA GLU A 58 -10.45 -16.65 -6.75
C GLU A 58 -10.36 -16.74 -5.22
N GLU A 59 -9.22 -17.21 -4.69
CA GLU A 59 -8.98 -17.24 -3.25
C GLU A 59 -8.90 -15.83 -2.67
N VAL A 60 -8.19 -14.91 -3.33
CA VAL A 60 -8.11 -13.50 -2.93
C VAL A 60 -9.50 -12.86 -2.95
N LEU A 61 -10.27 -13.05 -4.04
CA LEU A 61 -11.60 -12.47 -4.19
C LEU A 61 -12.63 -13.04 -3.21
N SER A 62 -12.45 -14.28 -2.74
CA SER A 62 -13.33 -14.88 -1.72
C SER A 62 -13.00 -14.45 -0.29
N LYS A 63 -11.77 -14.01 -0.02
CA LYS A 63 -11.31 -13.65 1.34
C LYS A 63 -11.24 -12.16 1.61
N MET A 64 -11.10 -11.33 0.57
CA MET A 64 -10.88 -9.90 0.70
C MET A 64 -12.05 -9.09 0.13
N GLU A 65 -12.32 -7.93 0.75
CA GLU A 65 -13.28 -6.98 0.20
C GLU A 65 -12.79 -6.43 -1.14
N SER A 66 -13.66 -6.42 -2.14
CA SER A 66 -13.36 -6.07 -3.52
C SER A 66 -14.08 -4.80 -3.99
N ASP A 67 -15.02 -4.28 -3.22
CA ASP A 67 -15.59 -2.95 -3.39
C ASP A 67 -14.61 -1.89 -2.89
N GLY A 68 -14.01 -1.13 -3.81
CA GLY A 68 -13.00 -0.13 -3.48
C GLY A 68 -13.48 0.95 -2.50
N THR A 69 -14.78 1.27 -2.49
CA THR A 69 -15.34 2.23 -1.54
C THR A 69 -15.32 1.66 -0.13
N LYS A 70 -15.75 0.41 0.03
CA LYS A 70 -15.73 -0.29 1.32
C LYS A 70 -14.31 -0.55 1.79
N VAL A 71 -13.40 -0.92 0.90
CA VAL A 71 -11.97 -1.08 1.25
C VAL A 71 -11.42 0.22 1.85
N VAL A 72 -11.66 1.37 1.21
CA VAL A 72 -11.15 2.64 1.72
C VAL A 72 -11.82 3.04 3.04
N ASN A 73 -13.15 2.97 3.11
CA ASN A 73 -13.89 3.47 4.27
C ASN A 73 -13.82 2.55 5.48
N ASP A 74 -13.88 1.24 5.28
CA ASP A 74 -14.08 0.26 6.35
C ASP A 74 -12.78 -0.47 6.71
N VAL A 75 -11.89 -0.70 5.75
CA VAL A 75 -10.64 -1.45 5.97
C VAL A 75 -9.45 -0.53 6.22
N ILE A 76 -9.30 0.52 5.40
CA ILE A 76 -8.14 1.43 5.47
C ILE A 76 -8.37 2.53 6.50
N LEU A 77 -9.53 3.19 6.46
CA LEU A 77 -9.87 4.34 7.32
C LEU A 77 -10.89 3.99 8.42
N GLY A 78 -11.38 2.76 8.43
CA GLY A 78 -12.37 2.31 9.39
C GLY A 78 -11.83 2.24 10.83
N PRO A 79 -12.69 1.93 11.81
CA PRO A 79 -12.26 1.75 13.19
C PRO A 79 -11.19 0.64 13.31
N GLY A 80 -10.34 0.71 14.33
CA GLY A 80 -9.31 -0.30 14.58
C GLY A 80 -9.02 -0.46 16.06
N GLY A 81 -8.22 -1.48 16.39
CA GLY A 81 -7.92 -1.84 17.77
C GLY A 81 -6.60 -1.24 18.29
N LYS A 82 -5.89 -0.50 17.44
CA LYS A 82 -4.56 0.05 17.71
C LYS A 82 -4.51 1.53 17.39
N LYS A 83 -3.52 2.22 17.95
CA LYS A 83 -3.32 3.67 17.74
C LYS A 83 -3.05 3.98 16.26
N TYR A 84 -2.24 3.14 15.62
CA TYR A 84 -1.85 3.30 14.24
C TYR A 84 -2.34 2.15 13.37
N ARG A 85 -2.47 2.41 12.06
CA ARG A 85 -2.64 1.38 11.03
C ARG A 85 -1.67 1.58 9.89
N PHE A 86 -0.84 0.59 9.60
CA PHE A 86 0.03 0.59 8.42
C PHE A 86 -0.64 -0.14 7.26
N CYS A 87 -0.85 0.57 6.15
CA CYS A 87 -1.38 0.01 4.92
C CYS A 87 -0.25 -0.08 3.88
N LYS A 88 0.14 -1.31 3.56
CA LYS A 88 1.10 -1.59 2.51
C LYS A 88 0.37 -1.58 1.17
N HIS A 89 0.76 -0.71 0.25
CA HIS A 89 0.16 -0.60 -1.07
C HIS A 89 1.16 -0.88 -2.18
N ILE A 90 0.69 -1.55 -3.23
CA ILE A 90 1.35 -1.53 -4.53
C ILE A 90 0.68 -0.46 -5.39
N ALA A 91 1.46 0.49 -5.92
CA ALA A 91 0.96 1.71 -6.56
C ALA A 91 -0.10 1.46 -7.65
N LYS A 92 0.11 0.45 -8.50
CA LYS A 92 -0.85 0.10 -9.57
C LYS A 92 -2.22 -0.40 -9.10
N GLN A 93 -2.36 -0.74 -7.82
CA GLN A 93 -3.66 -1.11 -7.23
C GLN A 93 -4.52 0.11 -6.94
N ARG A 94 -3.95 1.33 -6.96
CA ARG A 94 -4.71 2.57 -6.84
C ARG A 94 -5.39 2.90 -8.17
N LEU A 95 -6.55 2.30 -8.39
CA LEU A 95 -7.36 2.53 -9.58
C LEU A 95 -8.18 3.83 -9.49
N PRO A 96 -8.57 4.41 -10.64
CA PRO A 96 -9.55 5.50 -10.66
C PRO A 96 -10.87 5.10 -9.98
N GLY A 97 -11.56 6.08 -9.38
CA GLY A 97 -12.86 5.86 -8.74
C GLY A 97 -12.82 5.46 -7.26
N LEU A 98 -11.62 5.26 -6.68
CA LEU A 98 -11.48 5.11 -5.23
C LEU A 98 -11.83 6.42 -4.49
N PRO A 99 -12.40 6.36 -3.28
CA PRO A 99 -12.73 7.56 -2.51
C PRO A 99 -11.53 8.47 -2.32
N SER A 100 -11.73 9.79 -2.51
CA SER A 100 -10.65 10.78 -2.43
C SER A 100 -9.97 10.85 -1.06
N ASP A 101 -10.67 10.39 -0.02
CA ASP A 101 -10.16 10.31 1.35
C ASP A 101 -8.92 9.42 1.46
N LEU A 102 -8.76 8.42 0.58
CA LEU A 102 -7.56 7.58 0.49
C LEU A 102 -6.27 8.40 0.32
N MET A 103 -6.34 9.58 -0.31
CA MET A 103 -5.19 10.46 -0.53
C MET A 103 -5.17 11.67 0.42
N LYS A 104 -6.30 11.99 1.05
CA LYS A 104 -6.45 13.20 1.89
C LYS A 104 -6.16 12.92 3.36
N LYS A 105 -6.44 11.70 3.83
CA LYS A 105 -6.34 11.26 5.23
C LYS A 105 -5.15 10.34 5.43
N GLY A 106 -4.62 10.36 6.66
CA GLY A 106 -3.44 9.59 7.02
C GLY A 106 -2.12 10.25 6.61
N LYS A 107 -1.03 9.55 6.90
CA LYS A 107 0.34 9.88 6.49
C LYS A 107 0.72 9.04 5.29
N HIS A 108 1.43 9.62 4.33
CA HIS A 108 1.87 8.90 3.13
C HIS A 108 3.38 8.99 3.00
N PHE A 109 4.00 7.90 2.59
CA PHE A 109 5.36 7.90 2.07
C PHE A 109 5.46 6.97 0.87
N ILE A 110 6.49 7.18 0.06
CA ILE A 110 6.78 6.38 -1.13
C ILE A 110 8.08 5.61 -0.90
N LEU A 111 8.04 4.30 -1.14
CA LEU A 111 9.20 3.41 -1.10
C LEU A 111 9.58 3.02 -2.54
N ILE A 112 10.72 3.52 -2.99
CA ILE A 112 11.27 3.26 -4.32
C ILE A 112 12.38 2.22 -4.25
N ARG A 113 12.70 1.64 -5.41
CA ARG A 113 13.91 0.86 -5.61
C ARG A 113 14.32 0.98 -7.06
N ASN A 114 15.62 0.92 -7.32
CA ASN A 114 16.12 0.94 -8.70
C ASN A 114 15.43 -0.15 -9.55
N PRO A 115 14.71 0.22 -10.62
CA PRO A 115 13.96 -0.74 -11.44
C PRO A 115 14.87 -1.80 -12.07
N LEU A 116 16.13 -1.48 -12.39
CA LEU A 116 17.09 -2.44 -12.95
C LEU A 116 17.35 -3.62 -11.99
N HIS A 117 17.27 -3.39 -10.68
CA HIS A 117 17.44 -4.44 -9.67
C HIS A 117 16.17 -5.29 -9.48
N ILE A 118 15.01 -4.80 -9.94
CA ILE A 118 13.72 -5.47 -9.79
C ILE A 118 13.50 -6.48 -10.91
N LEU A 119 13.87 -6.12 -12.15
CA LEU A 119 13.58 -6.88 -13.37
C LEU A 119 13.93 -8.38 -13.30
N PRO A 120 15.12 -8.80 -12.80
CA PRO A 120 15.48 -10.23 -12.78
C PRO A 120 14.57 -11.09 -11.89
N SER A 121 14.04 -10.50 -10.81
CA SER A 121 13.13 -11.19 -9.89
C SER A 121 11.67 -11.11 -10.33
N PHE A 122 11.28 -10.01 -10.97
CA PHE A 122 9.90 -9.75 -11.39
C PHE A 122 9.50 -10.58 -12.62
N GLY A 123 10.41 -10.73 -13.58
CA GLY A 123 10.18 -11.52 -14.80
C GLY A 123 9.89 -13.01 -14.57
N LYS A 124 10.14 -13.52 -13.36
CA LYS A 124 9.77 -14.89 -12.96
C LYS A 124 8.27 -15.05 -12.64
N VAL A 125 7.57 -13.94 -12.37
CA VAL A 125 6.16 -13.94 -11.95
C VAL A 125 5.26 -13.45 -13.07
N VAL A 126 5.61 -12.33 -13.71
CA VAL A 126 4.86 -11.74 -14.82
C VAL A 126 5.87 -11.15 -15.82
N PRO A 127 5.62 -11.20 -17.15
CA PRO A 127 6.42 -10.47 -18.11
C PRO A 127 6.54 -8.99 -17.71
N PRO A 128 7.75 -8.44 -17.58
CA PRO A 128 7.92 -7.06 -17.16
C PRO A 128 7.38 -6.12 -18.22
N SER A 129 6.46 -5.24 -17.83
CA SER A 129 5.98 -4.12 -18.64
C SER A 129 5.97 -2.86 -17.79
N PHE A 130 5.91 -1.70 -18.44
CA PHE A 130 5.83 -0.42 -17.73
C PHE A 130 4.61 -0.36 -16.79
N SER A 131 3.46 -0.89 -17.23
CA SER A 131 2.24 -0.97 -16.42
C SER A 131 2.35 -1.97 -15.27
N GLU A 132 3.07 -3.08 -15.46
CA GLU A 132 3.26 -4.06 -14.39
C GLU A 132 4.20 -3.57 -13.29
N LEU A 133 5.18 -2.71 -13.63
CA LEU A 133 6.11 -2.10 -12.68
C LEU A 133 5.44 -1.05 -11.79
N GLY A 134 4.41 -0.35 -12.26
CA GLY A 134 3.66 0.60 -11.44
C GLY A 134 4.38 1.94 -11.20
N LEU A 135 5.38 2.29 -12.02
CA LEU A 135 6.22 3.48 -11.83
C LEU A 135 5.45 4.77 -12.14
N ALA A 136 4.62 4.77 -13.18
CA ALA A 136 3.78 5.92 -13.50
C ALA A 136 2.78 6.21 -12.38
N GLU A 137 2.24 5.16 -11.75
CA GLU A 137 1.30 5.28 -10.64
C GLU A 137 1.97 5.86 -9.40
N LEU A 138 3.23 5.54 -9.12
CA LEU A 138 3.99 6.22 -8.06
C LEU A 138 4.17 7.71 -8.33
N VAL A 139 4.52 8.09 -9.56
CA VAL A 139 4.64 9.50 -9.96
C VAL A 139 3.30 10.22 -9.82
N SER A 140 2.21 9.59 -10.25
CA SER A 140 0.85 10.12 -10.09
C SER A 140 0.50 10.32 -8.62
N ILE A 141 0.80 9.35 -7.75
CA ILE A 141 0.58 9.45 -6.30
C ILE A 141 1.37 10.63 -5.70
N TYR A 142 2.66 10.76 -6.06
CA TYR A 142 3.49 11.88 -5.61
C TYR A 142 2.90 13.23 -6.02
N ASN A 143 2.48 13.35 -7.28
CA ASN A 143 1.90 14.57 -7.82
C ASN A 143 0.57 14.93 -7.13
N ASP A 144 -0.33 13.96 -6.96
CA ASP A 144 -1.61 14.17 -6.28
C ASP A 144 -1.39 14.67 -4.84
N LEU A 145 -0.49 14.03 -4.09
CA LEU A 145 -0.18 14.42 -2.71
C LEU A 145 0.52 15.79 -2.63
N SER A 146 1.40 16.08 -3.58
CA SER A 146 2.06 17.40 -3.69
C SER A 146 1.05 18.51 -3.98
N GLN A 147 0.08 18.27 -4.86
CA GLN A 147 -1.01 19.21 -5.16
C GLN A 147 -1.93 19.46 -3.97
N LEU A 148 -2.09 18.46 -3.09
CA LEU A 148 -2.79 18.61 -1.81
C LEU A 148 -1.96 19.37 -0.75
N GLY A 149 -0.76 19.84 -1.09
CA GLY A 149 0.16 20.55 -0.19
C GLY A 149 0.86 19.64 0.82
N LYS A 150 0.87 18.32 0.57
CA LYS A 150 1.46 17.29 1.45
C LYS A 150 2.41 16.38 0.66
N PRO A 151 3.51 16.91 0.07
CA PRO A 151 4.45 16.08 -0.67
C PRO A 151 4.97 14.93 0.22
N PRO A 152 4.86 13.66 -0.21
CA PRO A 152 5.25 12.54 0.63
C PRO A 152 6.77 12.40 0.67
N PRO A 153 7.36 11.97 1.81
CA PRO A 153 8.74 11.50 1.83
C PRO A 153 8.94 10.36 0.84
N VAL A 154 10.09 10.34 0.18
CA VAL A 154 10.51 9.29 -0.75
C VAL A 154 11.72 8.60 -0.16
N ILE A 155 11.62 7.29 0.05
CA ILE A 155 12.64 6.45 0.69
C ILE A 155 13.18 5.48 -0.35
N ASP A 156 14.50 5.43 -0.53
CA ASP A 156 15.14 4.38 -1.33
C ASP A 156 15.25 3.10 -0.50
N GLY A 157 14.71 2.00 -1.02
CA GLY A 157 14.82 0.69 -0.39
C GLY A 157 16.26 0.20 -0.27
N ALA A 158 17.20 0.68 -1.10
CA ALA A 158 18.62 0.38 -0.93
C ALA A 158 19.18 0.99 0.37
N ASP A 159 18.85 2.25 0.63
CA ASP A 159 19.29 2.96 1.85
C ASP A 159 18.66 2.32 3.09
N LEU A 160 17.36 2.02 3.03
CA LEU A 160 16.64 1.33 4.10
C LEU A 160 17.23 -0.07 4.40
N GLN A 161 17.74 -0.77 3.39
CA GLN A 161 18.36 -2.08 3.58
C GLN A 161 19.76 -1.98 4.20
N GLN A 162 20.50 -0.91 3.92
CA GLN A 162 21.86 -0.71 4.42
C GLN A 162 21.87 -0.20 5.85
N ASP A 163 20.99 0.75 6.18
CA ASP A 163 20.94 1.38 7.50
C ASP A 163 19.49 1.66 7.94
N PRO A 164 18.80 0.65 8.50
CA PRO A 164 17.38 0.77 8.83
C PRO A 164 17.09 1.65 10.05
N GLU A 165 18.09 2.00 10.88
CA GLU A 165 17.88 2.82 12.09
C GLU A 165 17.94 4.32 11.81
N VAL A 166 18.54 4.74 10.70
CA VAL A 166 18.79 6.15 10.35
C VAL A 166 17.63 6.80 9.57
N LEU A 167 16.71 6.00 9.03
CA LEU A 167 15.56 6.41 8.22
C LEU A 167 14.23 6.33 9.00
#